data_AF-A0A0D2N140-F1
#
_entry.id   AF-A0A0D2N140-F1
#
_cell.length_a   1.000
_cell.length_b   1.000
_cell.length_c   1.000
_cell.angle_alpha   90.00
_cell.angle_beta   90.00
_cell.angle_gamma   90.00
#
_symmetry.space_group_name_H-M   'P 1'
#
loop_
_entity.id
_entity.type
_entity.pdbx_description
1 polymer ?
#
loop_
_entity_poly.entity_id
_entity_poly.type
_entity_poly.pdbx_seq_one_letter_code
_entity_poly.pdbx_strand_id
1 'polypeptide(L)'
;MLADQSALAAAHPDNRLLQLRGNAGSHDLQLGTDTLRQLRGLTRAGDSAAVPRYDKSAFGGRGDRADPSTWPTVQGPLDVVLFEGWMLGFAPVGADTAGAVEGALSQVDAALAAYRDAWDSAVDSWLVIRIGDPQWVFGWRLQAEQRMRAAGKPGMTDEQIADFVSRYMPAYQAYLPGLYARGPTTARAGRTLILEVDHARAPVAAQPAPVL
;
A
#
# COMPACT_ATOMS: atom_id res chain seq x y z
N MET A 1 7.78 -8.52 10.42
CA MET A 1 7.70 -8.47 11.90
C MET A 1 8.42 -7.22 12.40
N LEU A 2 8.27 -6.83 13.67
CA LEU A 2 8.99 -5.69 14.25
C LEU A 2 10.50 -5.87 14.15
N ALA A 3 10.98 -7.11 14.30
CA ALA A 3 12.37 -7.48 14.08
C ALA A 3 12.82 -7.10 12.66
N ASP A 4 12.08 -7.53 11.63
CA ASP A 4 12.40 -7.23 10.22
C ASP A 4 12.38 -5.72 9.94
N GLN A 5 11.38 -4.99 10.45
CA GLN A 5 11.32 -3.53 10.30
C GLN A 5 12.50 -2.84 11.02
N SER A 6 12.92 -3.35 12.18
CA SER A 6 14.05 -2.79 12.91
C SER A 6 15.38 -3.11 12.22
N ALA A 7 15.52 -4.30 11.63
CA ALA A 7 16.67 -4.67 10.82
C ALA A 7 16.76 -3.82 9.55
N LEU A 8 15.64 -3.58 8.86
CA LEU A 8 15.56 -2.70 7.70
C LEU A 8 16.00 -1.27 8.05
N ALA A 9 15.46 -0.72 9.14
CA ALA A 9 15.83 0.62 9.61
C ALA A 9 17.33 0.70 9.96
N ALA A 10 17.88 -0.31 10.64
CA ALA A 10 19.29 -0.39 11.01
C ALA A 10 20.23 -0.54 9.80
N ALA A 11 19.80 -1.21 8.74
CA ALA A 11 20.55 -1.33 7.49
C ALA A 11 20.57 -0.03 6.68
N HIS A 12 19.62 0.88 6.92
CA HIS A 12 19.47 2.14 6.19
C HIS A 12 19.29 3.34 7.15
N PRO A 13 20.23 3.61 8.06
CA PRO A 13 20.06 4.57 9.16
C PRO A 13 19.73 5.99 8.68
N ASP A 14 20.28 6.40 7.53
CA ASP A 14 20.07 7.74 6.96
C ASP A 14 18.85 7.83 6.03
N ASN A 15 18.18 6.71 5.76
CA ASN A 15 16.98 6.68 4.93
C ASN A 15 15.72 6.87 5.78
N ARG A 16 15.21 8.11 5.84
CA ARG A 16 13.98 8.43 6.56
C ARG A 16 12.75 7.63 6.09
N LEU A 17 12.69 7.22 4.82
CA LEU A 17 11.55 6.52 4.23
C LEU A 17 11.47 5.04 4.63
N LEU A 18 12.57 4.48 5.14
CA LEU A 18 12.69 3.08 5.58
C LEU A 18 12.74 2.90 7.10
N GLN A 19 12.73 3.98 7.87
CA GLN A 19 12.75 3.92 9.36
C GLN A 19 11.48 3.35 9.97
N LEU A 20 10.35 3.46 9.26
CA LEU A 20 9.02 3.03 9.71
C LEU A 20 8.37 2.16 8.64
N ARG A 21 7.39 1.35 9.07
CA ARG A 21 6.54 0.57 8.14
C ARG A 21 5.80 1.50 7.17
N GLY A 22 5.69 1.11 5.90
CA GLY A 22 4.83 1.78 4.92
C GLY A 22 5.33 1.67 3.48
N ASN A 23 6.57 2.11 3.22
CA ASN A 23 7.15 2.12 1.88
C ASN A 23 7.59 0.73 1.40
N ALA A 24 7.82 0.61 0.10
CA ALA A 24 8.41 -0.59 -0.50
C ALA A 24 9.68 -1.01 0.27
N GLY A 25 9.83 -2.32 0.48
CA GLY A 25 10.88 -2.92 1.30
C GLY A 25 10.47 -3.21 2.75
N SER A 26 9.39 -2.60 3.27
CA SER A 26 8.91 -2.84 4.65
C SER A 26 7.87 -3.97 4.79
N HIS A 27 7.59 -4.72 3.72
CA HIS A 27 6.62 -5.82 3.72
C HIS A 27 7.31 -7.18 3.59
N ASP A 28 6.71 -8.20 4.21
CA ASP A 28 7.07 -9.60 3.98
C ASP A 28 6.40 -10.07 2.67
N LEU A 29 7.14 -9.96 1.57
CA LEU A 29 6.65 -10.31 0.24
C LEU A 29 6.31 -11.80 0.12
N GLN A 30 7.10 -12.67 0.77
CA GLN A 30 6.90 -14.12 0.72
C GLN A 30 5.59 -14.51 1.39
N LEU A 31 5.34 -14.01 2.61
CA LEU A 31 4.08 -14.26 3.30
C LEU A 31 2.87 -13.75 2.50
N GLY A 32 2.98 -12.55 1.91
CA GLY A 32 1.93 -12.00 1.04
C GLY A 32 1.67 -12.88 -0.18
N THR A 33 2.73 -13.35 -0.84
CA THR A 33 2.67 -14.22 -2.03
C THR A 33 2.02 -15.56 -1.69
N ASP A 34 2.43 -16.18 -0.58
CA ASP A 34 1.89 -17.45 -0.13
C ASP A 34 0.42 -17.33 0.28
N THR A 35 0.05 -16.22 0.93
CA THR A 35 -1.34 -15.92 1.29
C THR A 35 -2.20 -15.77 0.03
N LEU A 36 -1.78 -14.96 -0.95
CA LEU A 36 -2.51 -14.79 -2.20
C LEU A 36 -2.66 -16.11 -2.96
N ARG A 37 -1.61 -16.93 -2.99
CA ARG A 37 -1.66 -18.27 -3.61
C ARG A 37 -2.67 -19.18 -2.91
N GLN A 38 -2.67 -19.21 -1.57
CA GLN A 38 -3.62 -20.01 -0.79
C GLN A 38 -5.06 -19.56 -1.04
N LEU A 39 -5.33 -18.25 -0.97
CA LEU A 39 -6.67 -17.69 -1.20
C LEU A 39 -7.20 -18.03 -2.59
N ARG A 40 -6.36 -17.94 -3.63
CA ARG A 40 -6.73 -18.33 -5.00
C ARG A 40 -7.03 -19.83 -5.14
N GLY A 41 -6.49 -20.66 -4.25
CA GLY A 41 -6.70 -22.11 -4.24
C GLY A 41 -7.99 -22.55 -3.57
N LEU A 42 -8.68 -21.66 -2.83
CA LEU A 42 -9.92 -21.96 -2.11
C LEU A 42 -11.10 -22.06 -3.09
N THR A 43 -11.16 -23.15 -3.86
CA THR A 43 -12.10 -23.34 -4.97
C THR A 43 -13.19 -24.37 -4.66
N ARG A 44 -13.13 -25.04 -3.51
CA ARG A 44 -14.08 -26.08 -3.12
C ARG A 44 -14.59 -25.86 -1.70
N ALA A 45 -15.77 -26.41 -1.43
CA ALA A 45 -16.32 -26.44 -0.08
C ALA A 45 -15.38 -27.22 0.86
N GLY A 46 -15.12 -26.66 2.05
CA GLY A 46 -14.21 -27.22 3.04
C GLY A 46 -12.75 -26.81 2.89
N ASP A 47 -12.36 -26.16 1.79
CA ASP A 47 -11.07 -25.47 1.72
C ASP A 47 -11.06 -24.29 2.71
N SER A 48 -9.93 -24.02 3.36
CA SER A 48 -9.79 -22.84 4.24
C SER A 48 -8.35 -22.33 4.29
N ALA A 49 -8.19 -21.05 4.60
CA ALA A 49 -6.87 -20.44 4.82
C ALA A 49 -6.93 -19.36 5.89
N ALA A 50 -5.86 -19.24 6.67
CA ALA A 50 -5.67 -18.14 7.61
C ALA A 50 -5.14 -16.89 6.89
N VAL A 51 -5.68 -15.71 7.20
CA VAL A 51 -5.27 -14.45 6.58
C VAL A 51 -4.46 -13.62 7.57
N PRO A 52 -3.19 -13.27 7.26
CA PRO A 52 -2.35 -12.49 8.15
C PRO A 52 -3.00 -11.22 8.67
N ARG A 53 -2.80 -10.95 9.96
CA ARG A 53 -3.16 -9.67 10.58
C ARG A 53 -1.93 -8.93 11.07
N TYR A 54 -2.00 -7.62 10.98
CA TYR A 54 -0.98 -6.70 11.47
C TYR A 54 -1.60 -5.80 12.54
N ASP A 55 -1.08 -5.85 13.75
CA ASP A 55 -1.46 -4.96 14.84
C ASP A 55 -0.59 -3.71 14.79
N LYS A 56 -1.19 -2.59 14.38
CA LYS A 56 -0.52 -1.28 14.31
C LYS A 56 -0.22 -0.68 15.68
N SER A 57 -0.90 -1.13 16.74
CA SER A 57 -0.76 -0.60 18.10
C SER A 57 0.35 -1.28 18.91
N ALA A 58 0.75 -2.50 18.52
CA ALA A 58 1.81 -3.25 19.16
C ALA A 58 3.10 -2.43 19.30
N PHE A 59 3.86 -2.70 20.37
CA PHE A 59 5.15 -2.06 20.66
C PHE A 59 5.09 -0.52 20.62
N GLY A 60 4.10 0.06 21.29
CA GLY A 60 3.94 1.52 21.38
C GLY A 60 3.62 2.18 20.04
N GLY A 61 2.86 1.51 19.17
CA GLY A 61 2.48 2.03 17.86
C GLY A 61 3.48 1.77 16.73
N ARG A 62 4.63 1.13 17.02
CA ARG A 62 5.57 0.66 15.98
C ARG A 62 4.99 -0.45 15.12
N GLY A 63 4.06 -1.21 15.71
CA GLY A 63 3.28 -2.26 15.07
C GLY A 63 4.06 -3.56 14.88
N ASP A 64 3.32 -4.65 14.81
CA ASP A 64 3.87 -5.97 14.48
C ASP A 64 2.81 -6.87 13.85
N ARG A 65 3.26 -7.98 13.27
CA ARG A 65 2.38 -9.07 12.87
C ARG A 65 1.66 -9.59 14.12
N ALA A 66 0.34 -9.73 14.04
CA ALA A 66 -0.44 -10.35 15.09
C ALA A 66 -0.11 -11.85 15.18
N ASP A 67 -0.33 -12.45 16.35
CA ASP A 67 -0.14 -13.88 16.57
C ASP A 67 -0.91 -14.70 15.51
N PRO A 68 -0.26 -15.63 14.77
CA PRO A 68 -0.93 -16.46 13.77
C PRO A 68 -2.16 -17.20 14.25
N SER A 69 -2.23 -17.57 15.53
CA SER A 69 -3.40 -18.23 16.13
C SER A 69 -4.64 -17.32 16.19
N THR A 70 -4.46 -16.00 16.08
CA THR A 70 -5.52 -14.99 16.08
C THR A 70 -5.94 -14.55 14.69
N TRP A 71 -5.28 -15.06 13.64
CA TRP A 71 -5.62 -14.70 12.28
C TRP A 71 -7.02 -15.21 11.91
N PRO A 72 -7.87 -14.39 11.27
CA PRO A 72 -9.14 -14.87 10.78
C PRO A 72 -8.90 -15.95 9.73
N THR A 73 -9.74 -16.99 9.80
CA THR A 73 -9.77 -18.03 8.78
C THR A 73 -10.91 -17.76 7.82
N VAL A 74 -10.62 -17.76 6.53
CA VAL A 74 -11.63 -17.68 5.46
C VAL A 74 -11.93 -19.07 4.94
N GLN A 75 -13.19 -19.32 4.56
CA GLN A 75 -13.67 -20.61 4.07
C GLN A 75 -14.00 -20.49 2.58
N GLY A 76 -13.62 -21.50 1.81
CA GLY A 76 -13.92 -21.61 0.39
C GLY A 76 -15.32 -22.21 0.11
N PRO A 77 -15.77 -22.16 -1.16
CA PRO A 77 -15.09 -21.53 -2.28
C PRO A 77 -15.12 -20.00 -2.22
N LEU A 78 -14.07 -19.35 -2.72
CA LEU A 78 -14.01 -17.90 -2.90
C LEU A 78 -14.26 -17.53 -4.36
N ASP A 79 -15.25 -16.67 -4.61
CA ASP A 79 -15.50 -16.12 -5.95
C ASP A 79 -14.60 -14.91 -6.26
N VAL A 80 -14.33 -14.09 -5.25
CA VAL A 80 -13.58 -12.82 -5.38
C VAL A 80 -12.67 -12.64 -4.17
N VAL A 81 -11.41 -12.27 -4.41
CA VAL A 81 -10.48 -11.78 -3.39
C VAL A 81 -10.24 -10.29 -3.64
N LEU A 82 -10.59 -9.45 -2.67
CA LEU A 82 -10.23 -8.03 -2.69
C LEU A 82 -8.84 -7.86 -2.09
N PHE A 83 -7.87 -7.49 -2.93
CA PHE A 83 -6.51 -7.19 -2.52
C PHE A 83 -6.23 -5.70 -2.77
N GLU A 84 -5.91 -4.97 -1.71
CA GLU A 84 -5.76 -3.51 -1.73
C GLU A 84 -4.46 -3.05 -1.06
N GLY A 85 -3.95 -1.92 -1.52
CA GLY A 85 -2.81 -1.24 -0.91
C GLY A 85 -2.52 0.08 -1.59
N TRP A 86 -2.05 1.07 -0.82
CA TRP A 86 -1.82 2.45 -1.29
C TRP A 86 -0.76 2.57 -2.41
N MET A 87 0.13 1.59 -2.52
CA MET A 87 1.23 1.52 -3.49
C MET A 87 1.07 0.39 -4.51
N LEU A 88 -0.06 -0.32 -4.50
CA LEU A 88 -0.30 -1.46 -5.39
C LEU A 88 -0.33 -0.98 -6.85
N GLY A 89 0.39 -1.67 -7.75
CA GLY A 89 0.52 -1.27 -9.15
C GLY A 89 1.49 -0.12 -9.43
N PHE A 90 2.17 0.44 -8.42
CA PHE A 90 3.30 1.35 -8.66
C PHE A 90 4.43 0.62 -9.36
N ALA A 91 5.10 1.30 -10.28
CA ALA A 91 6.23 0.76 -11.02
C ALA A 91 7.50 1.58 -10.74
N PRO A 92 8.67 0.94 -10.61
CA PRO A 92 9.94 1.65 -10.48
C PRO A 92 10.17 2.59 -11.65
N VAL A 93 10.71 3.77 -11.36
CA VAL A 93 11.10 4.79 -12.35
C VAL A 93 12.62 4.85 -12.56
N GLY A 94 13.37 4.01 -11.83
CA GLY A 94 14.82 3.95 -11.83
C GLY A 94 15.41 4.79 -10.70
N ALA A 95 16.51 4.28 -10.11
CA ALA A 95 17.12 4.83 -8.90
C ALA A 95 17.50 6.32 -9.03
N ASP A 96 17.99 6.76 -10.20
CA ASP A 96 18.37 8.16 -10.44
C ASP A 96 17.14 9.07 -10.49
N THR A 97 16.10 8.67 -11.23
CA THR A 97 14.84 9.41 -11.34
C THR A 97 14.15 9.51 -9.98
N ALA A 98 14.10 8.42 -9.23
CA ALA A 98 13.54 8.38 -7.89
C ALA A 98 14.38 9.25 -6.92
N GLY A 99 15.70 9.15 -7.00
CA GLY A 99 16.64 9.93 -6.18
C GLY A 99 16.56 11.44 -6.43
N ALA A 100 16.25 11.84 -7.66
CA ALA A 100 16.01 13.24 -8.02
C ALA A 100 14.73 13.80 -7.39
N VAL A 101 13.72 12.97 -7.09
CA VAL A 101 12.54 13.37 -6.29
C VAL A 101 12.94 13.51 -4.83
N GLU A 102 13.58 12.48 -4.27
CA GLU A 102 14.19 12.51 -2.95
C GLU A 102 15.26 11.42 -2.85
N GLY A 103 16.47 11.74 -2.38
CA GLY A 103 17.58 10.77 -2.36
C GLY A 103 17.27 9.47 -1.61
N ALA A 104 16.44 9.53 -0.56
CA ALA A 104 15.98 8.36 0.17
C ALA A 104 15.07 7.43 -0.67
N LEU A 105 14.46 7.92 -1.75
CA LEU A 105 13.53 7.17 -2.58
C LEU A 105 14.24 6.16 -3.49
N SER A 106 15.52 6.35 -3.83
CA SER A 106 16.26 5.42 -4.71
C SER A 106 16.25 3.97 -4.19
N GLN A 107 16.37 3.78 -2.88
CA GLN A 107 16.35 2.46 -2.25
C GLN A 107 14.93 1.87 -2.17
N VAL A 108 13.92 2.73 -1.99
CA VAL A 108 12.50 2.35 -2.05
C VAL A 108 12.12 1.93 -3.48
N ASP A 109 12.57 2.66 -4.50
CA ASP A 109 12.36 2.34 -5.92
C ASP A 109 12.96 0.98 -6.30
N ALA A 110 14.19 0.71 -5.85
CA ALA A 110 14.81 -0.60 -6.05
C ALA A 110 14.02 -1.73 -5.37
N ALA A 111 13.55 -1.52 -4.14
CA ALA A 111 12.73 -2.50 -3.43
C ALA A 111 11.35 -2.71 -4.06
N LEU A 112 10.78 -1.66 -4.69
CA LEU A 112 9.48 -1.70 -5.36
C LEU A 112 9.47 -2.70 -6.53
N ALA A 113 10.60 -2.91 -7.20
CA ALA A 113 10.70 -3.83 -8.34
C ALA A 113 10.21 -5.25 -8.02
N ALA A 114 10.42 -5.73 -6.79
CA ALA A 114 10.02 -7.07 -6.37
C ALA A 114 8.50 -7.25 -6.24
N TYR A 115 7.74 -6.16 -6.06
CA TYR A 115 6.28 -6.21 -5.84
C TYR A 115 5.52 -6.61 -7.11
N ARG A 116 6.10 -6.31 -8.28
CA ARG A 116 5.53 -6.68 -9.57
C ARG A 116 5.29 -8.18 -9.65
N ASP A 117 6.32 -8.96 -9.40
CA ASP A 117 6.26 -10.42 -9.56
C ASP A 117 5.65 -11.09 -8.33
N ALA A 118 5.88 -10.54 -7.12
CA ALA A 118 5.34 -11.09 -5.89
C ALA A 118 3.80 -10.93 -5.81
N TRP A 119 3.28 -9.73 -6.04
CA TRP A 119 1.90 -9.37 -5.70
C TRP A 119 1.09 -8.88 -6.90
N ASP A 120 1.61 -7.93 -7.68
CA ASP A 120 0.85 -7.33 -8.79
C ASP A 120 0.52 -8.36 -9.89
N SER A 121 1.37 -9.38 -10.07
CA SER A 121 1.16 -10.48 -11.01
C SER A 121 -0.04 -11.38 -10.65
N ALA A 122 -0.47 -11.35 -9.38
CA ALA A 122 -1.61 -12.11 -8.89
C ALA A 122 -2.95 -11.39 -9.12
N VAL A 123 -2.94 -10.11 -9.52
CA VAL A 123 -4.15 -9.30 -9.70
C VAL A 123 -4.75 -9.54 -11.08
N ASP A 124 -5.98 -10.06 -11.12
CA ASP A 124 -6.70 -10.34 -12.37
C ASP A 124 -7.45 -9.12 -12.93
N SER A 125 -7.83 -8.16 -12.09
CA SER A 125 -8.54 -6.93 -12.48
C SER A 125 -8.22 -5.80 -11.50
N TRP A 126 -8.08 -4.59 -12.02
CA TRP A 126 -7.59 -3.43 -11.27
C TRP A 126 -8.67 -2.38 -11.11
N LEU A 127 -8.78 -1.83 -9.90
CA LEU A 127 -9.50 -0.60 -9.60
C LEU A 127 -8.49 0.42 -9.05
N VAL A 128 -8.22 1.47 -9.82
CA VAL A 128 -7.32 2.56 -9.40
C VAL A 128 -8.16 3.77 -9.03
N ILE A 129 -8.05 4.21 -7.77
CA ILE A 129 -8.64 5.48 -7.33
C ILE A 129 -7.64 6.59 -7.64
N ARG A 130 -7.96 7.41 -8.64
CA ARG A 130 -7.20 8.59 -9.02
C ARG A 130 -7.65 9.78 -8.19
N ILE A 131 -6.68 10.56 -7.71
CA ILE A 131 -6.94 11.82 -7.02
C ILE A 131 -6.29 12.95 -7.81
N GLY A 132 -7.00 14.09 -7.91
CA GLY A 132 -6.53 15.24 -8.69
C GLY A 132 -5.26 15.88 -8.11
N ASP A 133 -5.14 15.90 -6.79
CA ASP A 133 -3.97 16.44 -6.09
C ASP A 133 -3.56 15.54 -4.90
N PRO A 134 -2.36 14.94 -4.91
CA PRO A 134 -1.85 14.14 -3.80
C PRO A 134 -1.76 14.87 -2.46
N GLN A 135 -1.71 16.21 -2.45
CA GLN A 135 -1.69 17.00 -1.22
C GLN A 135 -2.97 16.84 -0.39
N TRP A 136 -4.09 16.43 -1.00
CA TRP A 136 -5.34 16.15 -0.28
C TRP A 136 -5.19 15.02 0.75
N VAL A 137 -4.21 14.13 0.57
CA VAL A 137 -3.92 13.04 1.52
C VAL A 137 -3.60 13.59 2.92
N PHE A 138 -2.95 14.76 3.02
CA PHE A 138 -2.71 15.39 4.32
C PHE A 138 -4.02 15.76 5.01
N GLY A 139 -4.90 16.49 4.32
CA GLY A 139 -6.20 16.89 4.84
C GLY A 139 -7.07 15.68 5.20
N TRP A 140 -7.06 14.64 4.37
CA TRP A 140 -7.79 13.40 4.65
C TRP A 140 -7.23 12.64 5.84
N ARG A 141 -5.90 12.61 6.01
CA ARG A 141 -5.29 11.98 7.18
C ARG A 141 -5.62 12.75 8.45
N LEU A 142 -5.55 14.08 8.42
CA LEU A 142 -5.94 14.92 9.55
C LEU A 142 -7.39 14.65 9.97
N GLN A 143 -8.33 14.59 9.03
CA GLN A 143 -9.74 14.24 9.32
C GLN A 143 -9.88 12.86 9.95
N ALA A 144 -9.10 11.88 9.52
CA ALA A 144 -9.13 10.53 10.09
C ALA A 144 -8.62 10.53 11.54
N GLU A 145 -7.53 11.24 11.83
CA GLU A 145 -6.98 11.37 13.18
C GLU A 145 -7.92 12.15 14.11
N GLN A 146 -8.54 13.23 13.63
CA GLN A 146 -9.56 13.96 14.39
C GLN A 146 -10.73 13.06 14.78
N ARG A 147 -11.23 12.22 13.86
CA ARG A 147 -12.28 11.22 14.16
C ARG A 147 -11.83 10.19 15.19
N MET A 148 -10.57 9.75 15.15
CA MET A 148 -10.03 8.83 16.14
C MET A 148 -9.91 9.47 17.53
N ARG A 149 -9.39 10.70 17.61
CA ARG A 149 -9.31 11.48 18.86
C ARG A 149 -10.71 11.72 19.45
N ALA A 150 -11.69 12.08 18.62
CA ALA A 150 -13.09 12.26 19.03
C ALA A 150 -13.73 10.96 19.57
N ALA A 151 -13.28 9.80 19.10
CA ALA A 151 -13.69 8.49 19.62
C ALA A 151 -12.91 8.05 20.88
N GLY A 152 -12.14 8.95 21.51
CA GLY A 152 -11.38 8.67 22.73
C GLY A 152 -10.13 7.82 22.54
N LYS A 153 -9.67 7.63 21.30
CA LYS A 153 -8.43 6.90 20.99
C LYS A 153 -7.23 7.85 21.01
N PRO A 154 -6.03 7.39 21.44
CA PRO A 154 -4.82 8.16 21.26
C PRO A 154 -4.61 8.44 19.76
N GLY A 155 -4.19 9.65 19.43
CA GLY A 155 -3.95 10.09 18.06
C GLY A 155 -2.62 10.85 17.96
N MET A 156 -2.08 10.93 16.74
CA MET A 156 -0.87 11.71 16.46
C MET A 156 -1.14 13.20 16.61
N THR A 157 -0.13 14.03 16.92
CA THR A 157 -0.22 15.50 16.79
C THR A 157 -0.22 15.93 15.32
N ASP A 158 -0.49 17.19 15.04
CA ASP A 158 -0.55 17.70 13.66
C ASP A 158 0.84 17.65 13.00
N GLU A 159 1.92 17.88 13.76
CA GLU A 159 3.31 17.74 13.31
C GLU A 159 3.66 16.28 13.01
N GLN A 160 3.21 15.34 13.86
CA GLN A 160 3.41 13.91 13.64
C GLN A 160 2.64 13.44 12.40
N ILE A 161 1.46 14.00 12.13
CA ILE A 161 0.70 13.73 10.91
C ILE A 161 1.45 14.28 9.69
N ALA A 162 1.99 15.48 9.76
CA ALA A 162 2.77 16.07 8.68
C ALA A 162 4.01 15.23 8.36
N ASP A 163 4.78 14.84 9.38
CA ASP A 163 5.92 13.94 9.21
C ASP A 163 5.49 12.60 8.62
N PHE A 164 4.44 11.97 9.17
CA PHE A 164 3.92 10.70 8.66
C PHE A 164 3.57 10.79 7.18
N VAL A 165 2.76 11.78 6.78
CA VAL A 165 2.31 11.95 5.39
C VAL A 165 3.48 12.28 4.46
N SER A 166 4.44 13.09 4.92
CA SER A 166 5.63 13.47 4.14
C SER A 166 6.47 12.28 3.69
N ARG A 167 6.39 11.13 4.38
CA ARG A 167 7.13 9.90 4.04
C ARG A 167 6.52 9.13 2.86
N TYR A 168 5.31 9.49 2.43
CA TYR A 168 4.61 8.86 1.29
C TYR A 168 4.59 9.78 0.06
N MET A 169 4.71 11.10 0.27
CA MET A 169 4.67 12.10 -0.80
C MET A 169 5.69 11.87 -1.93
N PRO A 170 6.97 11.52 -1.65
CA PRO A 170 7.93 11.24 -2.71
C PRO A 170 7.50 10.08 -3.62
N ALA A 171 6.91 9.04 -3.05
CA ALA A 171 6.37 7.91 -3.80
C ALA A 171 5.20 8.33 -4.69
N TYR A 172 4.28 9.17 -4.17
CA TYR A 172 3.20 9.70 -5.00
C TYR A 172 3.72 10.53 -6.18
N GLN A 173 4.69 11.42 -5.92
CA GLN A 173 5.28 12.26 -6.95
C GLN A 173 5.99 11.44 -8.03
N ALA A 174 6.71 10.38 -7.66
CA ALA A 174 7.44 9.54 -8.60
C ALA A 174 6.51 8.59 -9.38
N TYR A 175 5.55 7.93 -8.72
CA TYR A 175 4.89 6.75 -9.27
C TYR A 175 3.47 6.99 -9.79
N LEU A 176 2.72 7.96 -9.24
CA LEU A 176 1.36 8.25 -9.72
C LEU A 176 1.30 8.68 -11.19
N PRO A 177 2.24 9.50 -11.72
CA PRO A 177 2.20 9.87 -13.13
C PRO A 177 2.20 8.64 -14.06
N GLY A 178 3.03 7.64 -13.75
CA GLY A 178 3.08 6.38 -14.49
C GLY A 178 1.81 5.56 -14.34
N LEU A 179 1.34 5.36 -13.10
CA LEU A 179 0.14 4.60 -12.80
C LEU A 179 -1.11 5.21 -13.46
N TYR A 180 -1.28 6.53 -13.42
CA TYR A 180 -2.45 7.21 -13.97
C TYR A 180 -2.43 7.28 -15.50
N ALA A 181 -1.24 7.36 -16.11
CA ALA A 181 -1.13 7.43 -17.56
C ALA A 181 -1.28 6.06 -18.24
N ARG A 182 -0.82 4.98 -17.60
CA ARG A 182 -0.70 3.65 -18.23
C ARG A 182 -1.38 2.51 -17.48
N GLY A 183 -1.81 2.74 -16.25
CA GLY A 183 -2.26 1.66 -15.36
C GLY A 183 -1.10 0.83 -14.81
N PRO A 184 -1.41 -0.16 -13.96
CA PRO A 184 -0.46 -1.13 -13.42
C PRO A 184 0.24 -1.91 -14.52
N THR A 185 1.54 -2.20 -14.37
CA THR A 185 2.33 -2.86 -15.44
C THR A 185 1.97 -4.33 -15.69
N THR A 186 1.18 -4.94 -14.80
CA THR A 186 0.64 -6.30 -14.94
C THR A 186 -0.83 -6.31 -15.37
N ALA A 187 -1.42 -5.15 -15.63
CA ALA A 187 -2.80 -5.03 -16.07
C ALA A 187 -3.05 -5.80 -17.38
N ARG A 188 -4.24 -6.38 -17.50
CA ARG A 188 -4.72 -7.04 -18.71
C ARG A 188 -5.65 -6.11 -19.45
N ALA A 189 -5.59 -6.17 -20.79
CA ALA A 189 -6.43 -5.39 -21.68
C ALA A 189 -7.90 -5.41 -21.25
N GLY A 190 -8.47 -4.23 -20.98
CA GLY A 190 -9.88 -4.08 -20.61
C GLY A 190 -10.25 -4.58 -19.21
N ARG A 191 -9.27 -4.81 -18.33
CA ARG A 191 -9.48 -5.23 -16.93
C ARG A 191 -9.00 -4.19 -15.91
N THR A 192 -8.88 -2.94 -16.33
CA THR A 192 -8.50 -1.81 -15.49
C THR A 192 -9.59 -0.75 -15.50
N LEU A 193 -10.09 -0.40 -14.32
CA LEU A 193 -10.97 0.75 -14.11
C LEU A 193 -10.19 1.81 -13.32
N ILE A 194 -10.06 3.01 -13.90
CA ILE A 194 -9.59 4.18 -13.16
C ILE A 194 -10.81 5.03 -12.82
N LEU A 195 -11.01 5.31 -11.54
CA LEU A 195 -12.05 6.20 -11.03
C LEU A 195 -11.40 7.42 -10.40
N GLU A 196 -11.65 8.61 -10.94
CA GLU A 196 -11.17 9.87 -10.38
C GLU A 196 -12.17 10.44 -9.36
N VAL A 197 -11.64 10.87 -8.22
CA VAL A 197 -12.39 11.51 -7.14
C VAL A 197 -11.83 12.89 -6.81
N ASP A 198 -12.70 13.77 -6.32
CA ASP A 198 -12.33 15.11 -5.86
C ASP A 198 -11.86 15.13 -4.39
N HIS A 199 -11.54 16.32 -3.89
CA HIS A 199 -11.13 16.55 -2.50
C HIS A 199 -12.19 16.14 -1.45
N ALA A 200 -13.47 16.05 -1.84
CA ALA A 200 -14.57 15.57 -1.00
C ALA A 200 -14.73 14.04 -1.07
N ARG A 201 -13.88 13.34 -1.85
CA ARG A 201 -13.93 11.90 -2.13
C ARG A 201 -15.14 11.49 -2.98
N ALA A 202 -15.74 12.44 -3.69
CA ALA A 202 -16.83 12.16 -4.61
C ALA A 202 -16.28 11.89 -6.03
N PRO A 203 -16.87 10.95 -6.80
CA PRO A 203 -16.51 10.77 -8.20
C PRO A 203 -16.68 12.07 -8.99
N VAL A 204 -15.69 12.44 -9.78
CA VAL A 204 -15.80 13.60 -10.67
C VAL A 204 -16.76 13.29 -11.83
N ALA A 205 -17.44 14.32 -12.37
CA ALA A 205 -18.40 14.12 -13.45
C ALA A 205 -17.76 13.58 -14.74
N ALA A 206 -16.57 14.09 -15.09
CA ALA A 206 -15.80 13.65 -16.26
C ALA A 206 -14.72 12.65 -15.81
N GLN A 207 -15.01 11.36 -15.98
CA GLN A 207 -14.07 10.29 -15.63
C GLN A 207 -12.93 10.18 -16.66
N PRO A 208 -11.72 9.77 -16.23
CA PRO A 208 -10.60 9.58 -17.14
C PRO A 208 -10.92 8.49 -18.18
N ALA A 209 -10.34 8.64 -19.37
CA ALA A 209 -10.42 7.60 -20.38
C ALA A 209 -9.83 6.27 -19.84
N PRO A 210 -10.35 5.11 -20.26
CA PRO A 210 -9.75 3.83 -19.92
C PRO A 210 -8.28 3.79 -20.34
N VAL A 211 -7.43 3.32 -19.44
CA VAL A 211 -6.05 2.91 -19.77
C VAL A 211 -6.07 1.44 -20.20
N LEU A 212 -5.03 1.00 -20.92
CA LEU A 212 -4.89 -0.36 -21.46
C LEU A 212 -5.23 -1.45 -20.42
#